data_AF-A0AAD8UBN1-F1
#
_entry.id   AF-A0AAD8UBN1-F1
#
_cell.length_a   1.000
_cell.length_b   1.000
_cell.length_c   1.000
_cell.angle_alpha   90.00
_cell.angle_beta   90.00
_cell.angle_gamma   90.00
#
_symmetry.space_group_name_H-M   'P 1'
#
loop_
_entity.id
_entity.type
_entity.pdbx_description
1 polymer ?
#
loop_
_entity_poly.entity_id
_entity_poly.type
_entity_poly.pdbx_seq_one_letter_code
_entity_poly.pdbx_strand_id
1 'polypeptide(L)'
;MEASPLTRQAPPEVFKPKIVQLYESLFKDAEDDAERSEGFWREFFLLRPDRAALKRILDGLGPADMLALEEHTRELFARAVTAMKSGQGVADLHALDTLSVFLCSALSKKYAHPSSDIIIVLAGIDYVDTIFTDFVGAVDQIIRSGKSLELRQKAVEVVLAVTAGAYQTSLLTYFIQRDLFPSVMKFIQDTDTTERILSPFSLLGLLANYNKFEFQNPYQMRLNDFVNEATIKKIIRCIGQTCESLTTQFVDVQDDLPEGWTFNGTLRMMGLGAVARGPKPEKKPVYDAETMKQMFTKLPGEEAAVLLATYDFTHANKLFCFNLATLPAEKGEEQPLAAFTSLTSYLLQHAHLSERTTHYSHLNLMVFRLLIEDPVLCKRICSEESKGQVRLCRQRQPFLPLVRGDRILATAVLDTMVDGITHNLRRRLDVGLYTLCVGILLRVISYLSRSRTRLTYHWADLFRALLNLIRFLTQYVADLKDLSQIDLLLDNVVNLVALSLSAGEGFLPSPAAYDDLFYKVVEAGDTLTKFKESYQLGKRPSNSIDTLISVSTHYKELLAEGGKKKGNLTSMQVTEVIKQGYETLSIQAKEGLDTWDRYREADERTLLKKMARAAVADVRGLVER
;
A
#
# COMPACT_ATOMS: atom_id res chain seq x y z
N MET A 1 -57.72 -53.58 9.05
CA MET A 1 -56.74 -52.90 9.93
C MET A 1 -56.03 -51.88 9.08
N GLU A 2 -56.37 -50.61 9.27
CA GLU A 2 -55.67 -49.49 8.63
C GLU A 2 -54.22 -49.45 9.13
N ALA A 3 -53.28 -49.23 8.22
CA ALA A 3 -51.87 -49.12 8.56
C ALA A 3 -51.63 -47.84 9.38
N SER A 4 -50.98 -48.00 10.53
CA SER A 4 -50.63 -46.91 11.45
C SER A 4 -49.78 -45.84 10.75
N PRO A 5 -50.07 -44.53 10.91
CA PRO A 5 -49.41 -43.43 10.20
C PRO A 5 -48.02 -43.07 10.74
N LEU A 6 -47.45 -43.91 11.60
CA LEU A 6 -46.14 -43.72 12.25
C LEU A 6 -45.15 -44.77 11.76
N THR A 7 -44.91 -44.83 10.45
CA THR A 7 -43.72 -45.51 9.93
C THR A 7 -42.51 -44.63 10.21
N ARG A 8 -41.69 -45.02 11.20
CA ARG A 8 -40.35 -44.45 11.41
C ARG A 8 -39.56 -44.63 10.12
N GLN A 9 -39.35 -43.54 9.38
CA GLN A 9 -38.41 -43.54 8.26
C GLN A 9 -37.02 -43.92 8.78
N ALA A 10 -36.32 -44.78 8.05
CA ALA A 10 -34.94 -45.12 8.36
C ALA A 10 -34.10 -43.82 8.39
N PRO A 11 -33.26 -43.60 9.41
CA PRO A 11 -32.40 -42.42 9.44
C PRO A 11 -31.53 -42.43 8.17
N PRO A 12 -31.41 -41.31 7.44
CA PRO A 12 -30.53 -41.25 6.28
C PRO A 12 -29.08 -41.55 6.71
N GLU A 13 -28.34 -42.32 5.90
CA GLU A 13 -26.94 -42.70 6.17
C GLU A 13 -26.01 -41.49 6.29
N VAL A 14 -26.42 -40.33 5.75
CA VAL A 14 -25.72 -39.05 5.90
C VAL A 14 -26.74 -37.96 6.23
N PHE A 15 -26.59 -37.31 7.39
CA PHE A 15 -27.36 -36.12 7.74
C PHE A 15 -26.87 -34.93 6.90
N LYS A 16 -27.62 -34.59 5.86
CA LYS A 16 -27.37 -33.40 5.05
C LYS A 16 -28.19 -32.22 5.58
N PRO A 17 -27.59 -31.05 5.85
CA PRO A 17 -28.35 -29.88 6.25
C PRO A 17 -29.35 -29.50 5.17
N LYS A 18 -30.58 -29.14 5.57
CA LYS A 18 -31.67 -28.83 4.64
C LYS A 18 -31.30 -27.71 3.66
N ILE A 19 -30.58 -26.69 4.13
CA ILE A 19 -30.10 -25.60 3.27
C ILE A 19 -29.22 -26.09 2.11
N VAL A 20 -28.41 -27.13 2.33
CA VAL A 20 -27.57 -27.71 1.27
C VAL A 20 -28.42 -28.45 0.24
N GLN A 21 -29.52 -29.09 0.66
CA GLN A 21 -30.48 -29.70 -0.28
C GLN A 21 -31.15 -28.63 -1.14
N LEU A 22 -31.48 -27.47 -0.58
CA LEU A 22 -32.04 -26.35 -1.34
C LEU A 22 -31.03 -25.79 -2.35
N TYR A 23 -29.74 -25.72 -2.01
CA TYR A 23 -28.69 -25.33 -2.96
C TYR A 23 -28.58 -26.31 -4.13
N GLU A 24 -28.62 -27.60 -3.88
CA GLU A 24 -28.54 -28.62 -4.94
C GLU A 24 -29.79 -28.63 -5.81
N SER A 25 -30.97 -28.50 -5.20
CA SER A 25 -32.22 -28.34 -5.94
C SER A 25 -32.18 -27.12 -6.86
N LEU A 26 -31.47 -26.05 -6.49
CA LEU A 26 -31.38 -24.82 -7.27
C LEU A 26 -30.33 -24.91 -8.39
N PHE A 27 -29.19 -25.59 -8.17
CA PHE A 27 -28.03 -25.53 -9.07
C PHE A 27 -27.63 -26.86 -9.72
N LYS A 28 -28.13 -28.00 -9.26
CA LYS A 28 -27.79 -29.33 -9.80
C LYS A 28 -29.00 -30.03 -10.41
N ASP A 29 -30.15 -29.97 -9.73
CA ASP A 29 -31.38 -30.64 -10.14
C ASP A 29 -32.29 -29.70 -10.96
N ALA A 30 -31.69 -28.77 -11.71
CA ALA A 30 -32.38 -27.74 -12.48
C ALA A 30 -32.98 -28.28 -13.81
N GLU A 31 -33.49 -29.52 -13.81
CA GLU A 31 -34.17 -30.11 -14.98
C GLU A 31 -35.61 -29.60 -15.14
N ASP A 32 -36.18 -28.96 -14.12
CA ASP A 32 -37.48 -28.28 -14.19
C ASP A 32 -37.29 -26.76 -14.37
N ASP A 33 -37.65 -26.23 -15.54
CA ASP A 33 -37.73 -24.78 -15.87
C ASP A 33 -38.88 -24.05 -15.11
N ALA A 34 -39.33 -24.59 -13.97
CA ALA A 34 -40.43 -24.03 -13.19
C ALA A 34 -39.92 -23.06 -12.11
N GLU A 35 -40.48 -21.84 -12.07
CA GLU A 35 -40.23 -20.86 -11.01
C GLU A 35 -40.42 -21.47 -9.62
N ARG A 36 -39.48 -21.18 -8.70
CA ARG A 36 -39.55 -21.73 -7.35
C ARG A 36 -40.64 -21.03 -6.55
N SER A 37 -41.43 -21.82 -5.83
CA SER A 37 -42.55 -21.29 -5.03
C SER A 37 -42.09 -20.28 -3.95
N GLU A 38 -42.98 -19.37 -3.53
CA GLU A 38 -42.74 -18.47 -2.39
C GLU A 38 -42.33 -19.21 -1.11
N GLY A 39 -42.87 -20.42 -0.89
CA GLY A 39 -42.53 -21.26 0.25
C GLY A 39 -41.06 -21.70 0.24
N PHE A 40 -40.51 -21.98 -0.95
CA PHE A 40 -39.10 -22.34 -1.12
C PHE A 40 -38.21 -21.20 -0.67
N TRP A 41 -38.42 -19.98 -1.18
CA TRP A 41 -37.57 -18.83 -0.85
C TRP A 41 -37.70 -18.39 0.61
N ARG A 42 -38.91 -18.47 1.17
CA ARG A 42 -39.12 -18.19 2.59
C ARG A 42 -38.34 -19.16 3.47
N GLU A 43 -38.31 -20.44 3.12
CA GLU A 43 -37.50 -21.42 3.83
C GLU A 43 -36.00 -21.20 3.59
N PHE A 44 -35.61 -20.92 2.35
CA PHE A 44 -34.23 -20.68 1.94
C PHE A 44 -33.55 -19.59 2.79
N PHE A 45 -34.21 -18.43 2.95
CA PHE A 45 -33.66 -17.32 3.74
C PHE A 45 -33.91 -17.44 5.25
N LEU A 46 -34.78 -18.37 5.69
CA LEU A 46 -34.97 -18.65 7.11
C LEU A 46 -33.80 -19.49 7.67
N LEU A 47 -33.29 -20.43 6.88
CA LEU A 47 -32.21 -21.33 7.29
C LEU A 47 -30.86 -20.60 7.28
N ARG A 48 -29.98 -20.97 8.24
CA ARG A 48 -28.62 -20.44 8.30
C ARG A 48 -27.83 -20.88 7.06
N PRO A 49 -27.23 -19.96 6.29
CA PRO A 49 -26.45 -20.31 5.11
C PRO A 49 -25.22 -21.15 5.45
N ASP A 50 -25.00 -22.22 4.67
CA ASP A 50 -23.74 -22.95 4.66
C ASP A 50 -22.86 -22.38 3.55
N ARG A 51 -22.05 -21.37 3.91
CA ARG A 51 -21.19 -20.64 2.96
C ARG A 51 -20.22 -21.57 2.23
N ALA A 52 -19.65 -22.56 2.92
CA ALA A 52 -18.68 -23.48 2.33
C ALA A 52 -19.34 -24.46 1.36
N ALA A 53 -20.54 -24.96 1.69
CA ALA A 53 -21.28 -25.83 0.78
C ALA A 53 -21.76 -25.09 -0.47
N LEU A 54 -22.32 -23.87 -0.30
CA LEU A 54 -22.75 -23.04 -1.43
C LEU A 54 -21.58 -22.69 -2.34
N LYS A 55 -20.45 -22.25 -1.78
CA LYS A 55 -19.23 -21.95 -2.53
C LYS A 55 -18.75 -23.16 -3.33
N ARG A 56 -18.70 -24.35 -2.72
CA ARG A 56 -18.30 -25.58 -3.41
C ARG A 56 -19.19 -25.92 -4.61
N ILE A 57 -20.50 -25.70 -4.49
CA ILE A 57 -21.45 -25.94 -5.59
C ILE A 57 -21.20 -24.94 -6.72
N LEU A 58 -21.11 -23.65 -6.39
CA LEU A 58 -20.93 -22.59 -7.38
C LEU A 58 -19.56 -22.61 -8.04
N ASP A 59 -18.49 -22.93 -7.31
CA ASP A 59 -17.13 -23.07 -7.85
C ASP A 59 -17.02 -24.28 -8.78
N GLY A 60 -17.88 -25.29 -8.59
CA GLY A 60 -18.00 -26.44 -9.50
C GLY A 60 -18.64 -26.11 -10.85
N LEU A 61 -19.34 -24.98 -10.97
CA LEU A 61 -19.98 -24.55 -12.21
C LEU A 61 -19.00 -23.74 -13.08
N GLY A 62 -18.85 -24.14 -14.34
CA GLY A 62 -18.14 -23.36 -15.34
C GLY A 62 -18.89 -22.07 -15.71
N PRO A 63 -18.26 -21.13 -16.43
CA PRO A 63 -18.94 -19.93 -16.90
C PRO A 63 -20.13 -20.24 -17.84
N ALA A 64 -20.02 -21.29 -18.67
CA ALA A 64 -21.09 -21.72 -19.56
C ALA A 64 -22.27 -22.33 -18.77
N ASP A 65 -22.00 -23.17 -17.78
CA ASP A 65 -23.02 -23.77 -16.93
C ASP A 65 -23.74 -22.69 -16.10
N MET A 66 -23.00 -21.69 -15.62
CA MET A 66 -23.57 -20.55 -14.91
C MET A 66 -24.52 -19.74 -15.79
N LEU A 67 -24.19 -19.58 -17.08
CA LEU A 67 -25.06 -18.91 -18.05
C LEU A 67 -26.28 -19.77 -18.41
N ALA A 68 -26.12 -21.10 -18.49
CA ALA A 68 -27.24 -22.00 -18.72
C ALA A 68 -28.26 -21.97 -17.56
N LEU A 69 -27.80 -21.65 -16.34
CA LEU A 69 -28.64 -21.50 -15.15
C LEU A 69 -29.13 -20.06 -14.93
N GLU A 70 -29.11 -19.20 -15.95
CA GLU A 70 -29.39 -17.77 -15.82
C GLU A 70 -30.73 -17.43 -15.15
N GLU A 71 -31.78 -18.21 -15.39
CA GLU A 71 -33.10 -17.97 -14.78
C GLU A 71 -33.04 -18.19 -13.26
N HIS A 72 -32.41 -19.28 -12.82
CA HIS A 72 -32.24 -19.64 -11.41
C HIS A 72 -31.32 -18.63 -10.69
N THR A 73 -30.25 -18.17 -11.35
CA THR A 73 -29.31 -17.21 -10.76
C THR A 73 -29.94 -15.81 -10.66
N ARG A 74 -30.74 -15.40 -11.65
CA ARG A 74 -31.55 -14.16 -11.60
C ARG A 74 -32.58 -14.22 -10.49
N GLU A 75 -33.30 -15.35 -10.37
CA GLU A 75 -34.31 -15.53 -9.33
C GLU A 75 -33.68 -15.44 -7.95
N LEU A 76 -32.56 -16.15 -7.71
CA LEU A 76 -31.82 -16.06 -6.45
C LEU A 76 -31.42 -14.62 -6.12
N PHE A 77 -30.86 -13.89 -7.08
CA PHE A 77 -30.43 -12.52 -6.87
C PHE A 77 -31.61 -11.59 -6.54
N ALA A 78 -32.68 -11.62 -7.35
CA ALA A 78 -33.87 -10.81 -7.13
C ALA A 78 -34.56 -11.12 -5.79
N ARG A 79 -34.68 -12.41 -5.45
CA ARG A 79 -35.30 -12.85 -4.18
C ARG A 79 -34.47 -12.46 -2.97
N ALA A 80 -33.13 -12.53 -3.07
CA ALA A 80 -32.26 -12.05 -2.02
C ALA A 80 -32.36 -10.53 -1.82
N VAL A 81 -32.47 -9.74 -2.89
CA VAL A 81 -32.70 -8.29 -2.81
C VAL A 81 -34.03 -7.99 -2.11
N THR A 82 -35.10 -8.71 -2.45
CA THR A 82 -36.40 -8.58 -1.77
C THR A 82 -36.32 -8.97 -0.29
N ALA A 83 -35.62 -10.06 0.04
CA ALA A 83 -35.43 -10.50 1.43
C ALA A 83 -34.67 -9.44 2.26
N MET A 84 -33.63 -8.83 1.69
CA MET A 84 -32.89 -7.71 2.31
C MET A 84 -33.80 -6.51 2.60
N LYS A 85 -34.67 -6.13 1.65
CA LYS A 85 -35.62 -5.02 1.82
C LYS A 85 -36.68 -5.31 2.87
N SER A 86 -37.13 -6.56 2.99
CA SER A 86 -38.20 -6.94 3.92
C SER A 86 -37.79 -6.78 5.39
N GLY A 87 -36.51 -6.96 5.72
CA GLY A 87 -35.97 -6.82 7.07
C GLY A 87 -36.59 -7.76 8.13
N GLN A 88 -37.35 -8.78 7.71
CA GLN A 88 -38.09 -9.64 8.63
C GLN A 88 -37.19 -10.71 9.26
N GLY A 89 -37.09 -10.70 10.59
CA GLY A 89 -36.37 -11.72 11.35
C GLY A 89 -34.87 -11.75 11.01
N VAL A 90 -34.38 -12.91 10.56
CA VAL A 90 -32.98 -13.18 10.17
C VAL A 90 -32.76 -13.23 8.65
N ALA A 91 -33.83 -13.05 7.87
CA ALA A 91 -33.80 -13.26 6.41
C ALA A 91 -32.87 -12.28 5.70
N ASP A 92 -32.78 -11.05 6.18
CA ASP A 92 -31.87 -10.02 5.65
C ASP A 92 -30.39 -10.40 5.83
N LEU A 93 -30.02 -10.88 7.02
CA LEU A 93 -28.67 -11.35 7.32
C LEU A 93 -28.29 -12.55 6.45
N HIS A 94 -29.17 -13.55 6.38
CA HIS A 94 -28.92 -14.76 5.59
C HIS A 94 -28.91 -14.49 4.08
N ALA A 95 -29.72 -13.54 3.61
CA ALA A 95 -29.68 -13.09 2.21
C ALA A 95 -28.34 -12.43 1.88
N LEU A 96 -27.81 -11.57 2.76
CA LEU A 96 -26.49 -10.96 2.56
C LEU A 96 -25.36 -11.98 2.55
N ASP A 97 -25.36 -12.95 3.48
CA ASP A 97 -24.35 -14.02 3.49
C ASP A 97 -24.42 -14.87 2.22
N THR A 98 -25.64 -15.21 1.75
CA THR A 98 -25.84 -15.94 0.49
C THR A 98 -25.34 -15.11 -0.69
N LEU A 99 -25.71 -13.84 -0.77
CA LEU A 99 -25.29 -12.92 -1.83
C LEU A 99 -23.77 -12.75 -1.87
N SER A 100 -23.11 -12.63 -0.72
CA SER A 100 -21.65 -12.55 -0.63
C SER A 100 -21.00 -13.75 -1.32
N VAL A 101 -21.42 -14.97 -0.98
CA VAL A 101 -20.86 -16.20 -1.59
C VAL A 101 -21.22 -16.30 -3.08
N PHE A 102 -22.48 -16.04 -3.42
CA PHE A 102 -22.97 -16.09 -4.78
C PHE A 102 -22.21 -15.11 -5.69
N LEU A 103 -22.11 -13.85 -5.30
CA LEU A 103 -21.44 -12.81 -6.09
C LEU A 103 -19.94 -13.06 -6.19
N CYS A 104 -19.27 -13.48 -5.12
CA CYS A 104 -17.85 -13.87 -5.21
C CYS A 104 -17.63 -15.00 -6.22
N SER A 105 -18.48 -16.04 -6.20
CA SER A 105 -18.32 -17.20 -7.06
C SER A 105 -18.77 -16.93 -8.50
N ALA A 106 -19.80 -16.11 -8.69
CA ALA A 106 -20.33 -15.75 -10.00
C ALA A 106 -19.41 -14.77 -10.73
N LEU A 107 -18.93 -13.73 -10.04
CA LEU A 107 -18.12 -12.65 -10.63
C LEU A 107 -16.64 -13.01 -10.80
N SER A 108 -16.16 -14.05 -10.12
CA SER A 108 -14.78 -14.55 -10.29
C SER A 108 -14.59 -15.34 -11.59
N LYS A 109 -15.68 -15.81 -12.22
CA LYS A 109 -15.62 -16.61 -13.45
C LYS A 109 -15.16 -15.78 -14.65
N LYS A 110 -14.44 -16.45 -15.56
CA LYS A 110 -13.92 -15.86 -16.80
C LYS A 110 -14.93 -16.00 -17.93
N TYR A 111 -15.88 -15.07 -18.00
CA TYR A 111 -16.84 -14.99 -19.09
C TYR A 111 -16.21 -14.48 -20.40
N ALA A 112 -16.83 -14.82 -21.54
CA ALA A 112 -16.36 -14.37 -22.86
C ALA A 112 -16.61 -12.87 -23.04
N HIS A 113 -17.75 -12.39 -22.57
CA HIS A 113 -18.14 -10.98 -22.59
C HIS A 113 -18.51 -10.53 -21.16
N PRO A 114 -17.53 -10.19 -20.31
CA PRO A 114 -17.74 -9.97 -18.88
C PRO A 114 -18.88 -9.00 -18.54
N SER A 115 -19.02 -7.89 -19.27
CA SER A 115 -20.09 -6.93 -18.99
C SER A 115 -21.49 -7.51 -19.27
N SER A 116 -21.73 -8.10 -20.45
CA SER A 116 -23.05 -8.65 -20.81
C SER A 116 -23.35 -9.93 -20.05
N ASP A 117 -22.39 -10.84 -19.95
CA ASP A 117 -22.60 -12.18 -19.40
C ASP A 117 -22.89 -12.10 -17.89
N ILE A 118 -22.22 -11.19 -17.17
CA ILE A 118 -22.52 -10.95 -15.75
C ILE A 118 -23.92 -10.33 -15.58
N ILE A 119 -24.32 -9.39 -16.46
CA ILE A 119 -25.67 -8.81 -16.44
C ILE A 119 -26.72 -9.90 -16.67
N ILE A 120 -26.47 -10.78 -17.64
CA ILE A 120 -27.31 -11.94 -17.96
C ILE A 120 -27.44 -12.85 -16.74
N VAL A 121 -26.36 -13.19 -16.03
CA VAL A 121 -26.42 -14.06 -14.83
C VAL A 121 -27.18 -13.41 -13.67
N LEU A 122 -27.06 -12.08 -13.48
CA LEU A 122 -27.56 -11.42 -12.27
C LEU A 122 -28.99 -10.87 -12.41
N ALA A 123 -29.33 -10.27 -13.55
CA ALA A 123 -30.57 -9.51 -13.68
C ALA A 123 -31.27 -9.69 -15.04
N GLY A 124 -30.56 -10.14 -16.06
CA GLY A 124 -31.03 -10.06 -17.45
C GLY A 124 -30.91 -8.63 -17.99
N ILE A 125 -30.76 -8.50 -19.31
CA ILE A 125 -30.50 -7.22 -19.97
C ILE A 125 -31.68 -6.26 -19.82
N ASP A 126 -32.92 -6.79 -19.85
CA ASP A 126 -34.14 -5.98 -19.83
C ASP A 126 -34.46 -5.39 -18.45
N TYR A 127 -34.02 -6.04 -17.38
CA TYR A 127 -34.38 -5.68 -15.99
C TYR A 127 -33.20 -5.18 -15.16
N VAL A 128 -32.00 -5.09 -15.74
CA VAL A 128 -30.77 -4.73 -15.04
C VAL A 128 -30.89 -3.40 -14.30
N ASP A 129 -31.44 -2.37 -14.94
CA ASP A 129 -31.56 -1.04 -14.34
C ASP A 129 -32.46 -1.06 -13.10
N THR A 130 -33.60 -1.76 -13.17
CA THR A 130 -34.55 -1.87 -12.06
C THR A 130 -33.93 -2.66 -10.91
N ILE A 131 -33.39 -3.86 -11.20
CA ILE A 131 -32.88 -4.77 -10.17
C ILE A 131 -31.63 -4.18 -9.50
N PHE A 132 -30.69 -3.60 -10.25
CA PHE A 132 -29.49 -3.00 -9.67
C PHE A 132 -29.78 -1.71 -8.90
N THR A 133 -30.70 -0.87 -9.38
CA THR A 133 -31.13 0.31 -8.61
C THR A 133 -31.74 -0.10 -7.27
N ASP A 134 -32.54 -1.16 -7.28
CA ASP A 134 -33.15 -1.74 -6.08
C ASP A 134 -32.13 -2.36 -5.13
N PHE A 135 -31.16 -3.09 -5.67
CA PHE A 135 -30.06 -3.67 -4.92
C PHE A 135 -29.19 -2.60 -4.25
N VAL A 136 -28.71 -1.62 -5.02
CA VAL A 136 -27.87 -0.53 -4.51
C VAL A 136 -28.64 0.31 -3.49
N GLY A 137 -29.94 0.53 -3.71
CA GLY A 137 -30.80 1.20 -2.74
C GLY A 137 -30.98 0.43 -1.43
N ALA A 138 -31.14 -0.89 -1.51
CA ALA A 138 -31.27 -1.75 -0.34
C ALA A 138 -29.97 -1.79 0.50
N VAL A 139 -28.82 -2.00 -0.14
CA VAL A 139 -27.53 -2.02 0.57
C VAL A 139 -27.17 -0.65 1.16
N ASP A 140 -27.47 0.45 0.45
CA ASP A 140 -27.28 1.81 0.98
C ASP A 140 -28.05 2.03 2.29
N GLN A 141 -29.33 1.64 2.31
CA GLN A 141 -30.20 1.78 3.48
C GLN A 141 -29.73 0.89 4.64
N ILE A 142 -29.31 -0.34 4.34
CA ILE A 142 -28.77 -1.26 5.35
C ILE A 142 -27.47 -0.68 5.91
N ILE A 143 -26.49 -0.29 5.08
CA ILE A 143 -25.21 0.27 5.55
C ILE A 143 -25.44 1.54 6.39
N ARG A 144 -26.43 2.37 6.05
CA ARG A 144 -26.74 3.62 6.77
C ARG A 144 -27.44 3.43 8.12
N SER A 145 -28.35 2.47 8.21
CA SER A 145 -29.29 2.36 9.35
C SER A 145 -29.75 0.94 9.68
N GLY A 146 -28.99 -0.08 9.28
CA GLY A 146 -29.28 -1.47 9.63
C GLY A 146 -29.36 -1.69 11.14
N LYS A 147 -30.19 -2.65 11.55
CA LYS A 147 -30.52 -2.94 12.96
C LYS A 147 -29.34 -3.35 13.84
N SER A 148 -28.25 -3.85 13.24
CA SER A 148 -27.02 -4.23 13.95
C SER A 148 -25.78 -3.85 13.14
N LEU A 149 -24.65 -3.64 13.81
CA LEU A 149 -23.36 -3.40 13.15
C LEU A 149 -22.91 -4.61 12.32
N GLU A 150 -23.30 -5.83 12.70
CA GLU A 150 -23.04 -7.05 11.93
C GLU A 150 -23.77 -7.04 10.59
N LEU A 151 -25.08 -6.72 10.58
CA LEU A 151 -25.85 -6.62 9.34
C LEU A 151 -25.26 -5.55 8.40
N ARG A 152 -24.87 -4.40 8.96
CA ARG A 152 -24.23 -3.31 8.21
C ARG A 152 -22.90 -3.75 7.61
N GLN A 153 -22.07 -4.45 8.38
CA GLN A 153 -20.81 -5.02 7.92
C GLN A 153 -21.02 -6.01 6.77
N LYS A 154 -22.01 -6.91 6.89
CA LYS A 154 -22.37 -7.86 5.82
C LYS A 154 -22.81 -7.17 4.53
N ALA A 155 -23.55 -6.08 4.63
CA ALA A 155 -23.89 -5.27 3.46
C ALA A 155 -22.65 -4.64 2.81
N VAL A 156 -21.69 -4.15 3.60
CA VAL A 156 -20.40 -3.67 3.08
C VAL A 156 -19.63 -4.80 2.37
N GLU A 157 -19.57 -6.00 2.95
CA GLU A 157 -18.91 -7.17 2.35
C GLU A 157 -19.53 -7.56 1.00
N VAL A 158 -20.87 -7.53 0.90
CA VAL A 158 -21.58 -7.77 -0.37
C VAL A 158 -21.22 -6.71 -1.41
N VAL A 159 -21.23 -5.43 -1.06
CA VAL A 159 -20.86 -4.35 -1.99
C VAL A 159 -19.38 -4.46 -2.40
N LEU A 160 -18.51 -4.86 -1.47
CA LEU A 160 -17.09 -5.08 -1.73
C LEU A 160 -16.87 -6.26 -2.70
N ALA A 161 -17.61 -7.37 -2.53
CA ALA A 161 -17.64 -8.49 -3.47
C ALA A 161 -18.03 -8.04 -4.89
N VAL A 162 -19.10 -7.25 -5.04
CA VAL A 162 -19.52 -6.74 -6.36
C VAL A 162 -18.45 -5.80 -6.93
N THR A 163 -17.94 -4.89 -6.13
CA THR A 163 -16.96 -3.89 -6.57
C THR A 163 -15.67 -4.54 -7.05
N ALA A 164 -15.17 -5.57 -6.35
CA ALA A 164 -13.96 -6.29 -6.73
C ALA A 164 -14.19 -7.33 -7.85
N GLY A 165 -15.36 -7.98 -7.86
CA GLY A 165 -15.74 -8.97 -8.86
C GLY A 165 -16.01 -8.35 -10.23
N ALA A 166 -16.77 -7.25 -10.25
CA ALA A 166 -17.28 -6.62 -11.46
C ALA A 166 -16.53 -5.32 -11.85
N TYR A 167 -15.35 -5.05 -11.28
CA TYR A 167 -14.64 -3.75 -11.39
C TYR A 167 -14.48 -3.19 -12.81
N GLN A 168 -14.35 -4.06 -13.82
CA GLN A 168 -14.15 -3.67 -15.22
C GLN A 168 -15.46 -3.58 -16.03
N THR A 169 -16.61 -3.79 -15.38
CA THR A 169 -17.94 -3.80 -16.02
C THR A 169 -18.66 -2.46 -15.85
N SER A 170 -19.80 -2.32 -16.54
CA SER A 170 -20.73 -1.21 -16.35
C SER A 170 -21.49 -1.27 -15.02
N LEU A 171 -21.52 -2.41 -14.29
CA LEU A 171 -22.32 -2.53 -13.07
C LEU A 171 -21.90 -1.55 -11.96
N LEU A 172 -20.64 -1.10 -11.96
CA LEU A 172 -20.18 -0.11 -10.99
C LEU A 172 -20.79 1.27 -11.23
N THR A 173 -21.35 1.56 -12.41
CA THR A 173 -22.00 2.86 -12.66
C THR A 173 -23.20 3.09 -11.76
N TYR A 174 -23.92 2.04 -11.34
CA TYR A 174 -25.02 2.18 -10.38
C TYR A 174 -24.55 2.65 -9.00
N PHE A 175 -23.36 2.22 -8.56
CA PHE A 175 -22.72 2.71 -7.33
C PHE A 175 -22.17 4.13 -7.49
N ILE A 176 -21.78 4.54 -8.70
CA ILE A 176 -21.41 5.93 -8.97
C ILE A 176 -22.63 6.85 -8.96
N GLN A 177 -23.77 6.41 -9.50
CA GLN A 177 -25.02 7.16 -9.53
C GLN A 177 -25.64 7.30 -8.13
N ARG A 178 -25.55 6.25 -7.30
CA ARG A 178 -26.03 6.27 -5.91
C ARG A 178 -24.87 6.37 -4.94
N ASP A 179 -24.63 7.58 -4.45
CA ASP A 179 -23.54 7.92 -3.54
C ASP A 179 -23.64 7.17 -2.19
N LEU A 180 -22.87 6.09 -2.07
CA LEU A 180 -22.73 5.31 -0.83
C LEU A 180 -21.81 5.96 0.22
N PHE A 181 -21.06 7.01 -0.14
CA PHE A 181 -20.06 7.61 0.74
C PHE A 181 -20.62 8.00 2.12
N PRO A 182 -21.78 8.69 2.23
CA PRO A 182 -22.32 9.06 3.53
C PRO A 182 -22.68 7.85 4.40
N SER A 183 -23.18 6.78 3.78
CA SER A 183 -23.60 5.56 4.47
C SER A 183 -22.39 4.80 5.00
N VAL A 184 -21.35 4.66 4.19
CA VAL A 184 -20.09 4.02 4.57
C VAL A 184 -19.38 4.82 5.66
N MET A 185 -19.29 6.15 5.53
CA MET A 185 -18.69 7.01 6.56
C MET A 185 -19.43 6.95 7.89
N LYS A 186 -20.76 6.92 7.85
CA LYS A 186 -21.57 6.73 9.06
C LYS A 186 -21.29 5.38 9.71
N PHE A 187 -21.12 4.31 8.92
CA PHE A 187 -20.75 3.00 9.47
C PHE A 187 -19.38 3.02 10.15
N ILE A 188 -18.37 3.64 9.53
CA ILE A 188 -17.04 3.81 10.13
C ILE A 188 -17.13 4.63 11.42
N GLN A 189 -17.97 5.68 11.44
CA GLN A 189 -18.18 6.50 12.62
C GLN A 189 -18.81 5.73 13.78
N ASP A 190 -19.85 4.93 13.50
CA ASP A 190 -20.63 4.19 14.50
C ASP A 190 -19.91 2.93 15.01
N THR A 191 -18.87 2.48 14.32
CA THR A 191 -18.13 1.26 14.67
C THR A 191 -17.16 1.50 15.83
N ASP A 192 -17.12 0.55 16.77
CA ASP A 192 -16.24 0.59 17.94
C ASP A 192 -14.88 -0.10 17.71
N THR A 193 -14.80 -1.03 16.75
CA THR A 193 -13.58 -1.80 16.48
C THR A 193 -12.93 -1.41 15.16
N THR A 194 -11.61 -1.23 15.20
CA THR A 194 -10.82 -0.85 14.04
C THR A 194 -10.81 -1.93 12.93
N GLU A 195 -10.94 -3.21 13.30
CA GLU A 195 -11.01 -4.33 12.36
C GLU A 195 -12.17 -4.21 11.35
N ARG A 196 -13.32 -3.69 11.79
CA ARG A 196 -14.50 -3.48 10.95
C ARG A 196 -14.36 -2.29 9.99
N ILE A 197 -13.31 -1.47 10.13
CA ILE A 197 -13.07 -0.28 9.29
C ILE A 197 -12.34 -0.66 7.99
N LEU A 198 -11.59 -1.76 7.96
CA LEU A 198 -10.75 -2.15 6.82
C LEU A 198 -11.58 -2.31 5.53
N SER A 199 -12.62 -3.14 5.57
CA SER A 199 -13.51 -3.42 4.42
C SER A 199 -14.24 -2.17 3.90
N PRO A 200 -14.95 -1.36 4.73
CA PRO A 200 -15.61 -0.15 4.25
C PRO A 200 -14.62 0.90 3.73
N PHE A 201 -13.43 1.03 4.33
CA PHE A 201 -12.44 1.97 3.84
C PHE A 201 -11.83 1.54 2.50
N SER A 202 -11.53 0.24 2.35
CA SER A 202 -11.07 -0.35 1.08
C SER A 202 -12.13 -0.21 -0.02
N LEU A 203 -13.42 -0.37 0.32
CA LEU A 203 -14.53 -0.13 -0.61
C LEU A 203 -14.50 1.29 -1.17
N LEU A 204 -14.32 2.30 -0.31
CA LEU A 204 -14.23 3.69 -0.76
C LEU A 204 -13.03 3.92 -1.68
N GLY A 205 -11.89 3.31 -1.39
CA GLY A 205 -10.71 3.35 -2.27
C GLY A 205 -10.99 2.76 -3.65
N LEU A 206 -11.64 1.60 -3.73
CA LEU A 206 -11.99 1.00 -5.02
C LEU A 206 -12.98 1.85 -5.81
N LEU A 207 -14.04 2.35 -5.16
CA LEU A 207 -15.05 3.21 -5.79
C LEU A 207 -14.46 4.54 -6.26
N ALA A 208 -13.53 5.14 -5.50
CA ALA A 208 -12.82 6.36 -5.89
C ALA A 208 -11.88 6.17 -7.08
N ASN A 209 -11.36 4.95 -7.30
CA ASN A 209 -10.50 4.64 -8.44
C ASN A 209 -11.26 4.15 -9.68
N TYR A 210 -12.51 3.74 -9.55
CA TYR A 210 -13.29 3.30 -10.70
C TYR A 210 -13.37 4.39 -11.75
N ASN A 211 -12.81 4.12 -12.94
CA ASN A 211 -12.77 5.04 -14.09
C ASN A 211 -12.32 6.47 -13.74
N LYS A 212 -11.45 6.59 -12.73
CA LYS A 212 -10.94 7.84 -12.17
C LYS A 212 -10.30 8.78 -13.18
N PHE A 213 -9.75 8.24 -14.28
CA PHE A 213 -9.10 9.04 -15.31
C PHE A 213 -9.93 9.16 -16.59
N GLU A 214 -11.17 8.66 -16.56
CA GLU A 214 -12.07 8.58 -17.70
C GLU A 214 -13.23 9.56 -17.55
N PHE A 215 -13.69 9.79 -16.31
CA PHE A 215 -14.71 10.79 -15.99
C PHE A 215 -14.50 11.37 -14.58
N GLN A 216 -15.25 12.42 -14.24
CA GLN A 216 -15.24 13.03 -12.91
C GLN A 216 -15.95 12.12 -11.90
N ASN A 217 -15.16 11.41 -11.09
CA ASN A 217 -15.70 10.47 -10.11
C ASN A 217 -16.18 11.22 -8.84
N PRO A 218 -17.47 11.08 -8.44
CA PRO A 218 -18.03 11.79 -7.29
C PRO A 218 -17.37 11.42 -5.97
N TYR A 219 -16.89 10.18 -5.82
CA TYR A 219 -16.19 9.76 -4.61
C TYR A 219 -14.91 10.56 -4.39
N GLN A 220 -14.19 10.95 -5.45
CA GLN A 220 -12.99 11.80 -5.31
C GLN A 220 -13.33 13.18 -4.74
N MET A 221 -14.45 13.77 -5.15
CA MET A 221 -14.92 15.04 -4.56
C MET A 221 -15.29 14.86 -3.09
N ARG A 222 -15.95 13.75 -2.74
CA ARG A 222 -16.28 13.41 -1.35
C ARG A 222 -15.04 13.24 -0.47
N LEU A 223 -13.97 12.63 -0.98
CA LEU A 223 -12.69 12.51 -0.28
C LEU A 223 -12.12 13.89 0.08
N ASN A 224 -12.12 14.82 -0.89
CA ASN A 224 -11.64 16.18 -0.70
C ASN A 224 -12.47 16.97 0.32
N ASP A 225 -13.80 16.85 0.27
CA ASP A 225 -14.72 17.66 1.08
C ASP A 225 -14.98 17.08 2.48
N PHE A 226 -14.40 15.91 2.81
CA PHE A 226 -14.65 15.26 4.09
C PHE A 226 -13.89 15.93 5.25
N VAL A 227 -14.62 16.34 6.29
CA VAL A 227 -14.07 17.14 7.41
C VAL A 227 -14.27 16.53 8.80
N ASN A 228 -14.87 15.34 8.92
CA ASN A 228 -15.08 14.71 10.23
C ASN A 228 -13.77 14.13 10.78
N GLU A 229 -13.08 14.92 11.60
CA GLU A 229 -11.78 14.59 12.18
C GLU A 229 -11.80 13.31 13.05
N ALA A 230 -12.87 13.07 13.80
CA ALA A 230 -12.98 11.88 14.64
C ALA A 230 -13.00 10.59 13.79
N THR A 231 -13.76 10.59 12.70
CA THR A 231 -13.80 9.47 11.75
C THR A 231 -12.46 9.33 11.01
N ILE A 232 -11.84 10.44 10.59
CA ILE A 232 -10.49 10.43 9.99
C ILE A 232 -9.47 9.76 10.91
N LYS A 233 -9.47 10.11 12.21
CA LYS A 233 -8.58 9.51 13.21
C LYS A 233 -8.81 8.00 13.35
N LYS A 234 -10.06 7.54 13.36
CA LYS A 234 -10.39 6.09 13.38
C LYS A 234 -9.84 5.37 12.14
N ILE A 235 -10.00 5.96 10.95
CA ILE A 235 -9.46 5.42 9.70
C ILE A 235 -7.92 5.33 9.76
N ILE A 236 -7.25 6.36 10.23
CA ILE A 236 -5.79 6.38 10.34
C ILE A 236 -5.28 5.31 11.31
N ARG A 237 -6.00 5.06 12.42
CA ARG A 237 -5.67 3.93 13.32
C ARG A 237 -5.82 2.59 12.63
N CYS A 238 -6.86 2.42 11.81
CA CYS A 238 -7.03 1.22 10.99
C CYS A 238 -5.86 1.01 10.04
N ILE A 239 -5.39 2.07 9.38
CA ILE A 239 -4.21 2.02 8.52
C ILE A 239 -2.98 1.63 9.33
N GLY A 240 -2.77 2.24 10.51
CA GLY A 240 -1.64 1.93 11.40
C GLY A 240 -1.60 0.46 11.83
N GLN A 241 -2.71 -0.05 12.39
CA GLN A 241 -2.84 -1.44 12.83
C GLN A 241 -2.71 -2.43 11.66
N THR A 242 -3.25 -2.10 10.49
CA THR A 242 -3.07 -2.92 9.28
C THR A 242 -1.60 -2.95 8.86
N CYS A 243 -0.90 -1.80 8.91
CA CYS A 243 0.53 -1.75 8.59
C CYS A 243 1.38 -2.57 9.57
N GLU A 244 1.04 -2.55 10.87
CA GLU A 244 1.67 -3.37 11.89
C GLU A 244 1.45 -4.87 11.63
N SER A 245 0.20 -5.27 11.33
CA SER A 245 -0.13 -6.65 10.98
C SER A 245 0.63 -7.13 9.74
N LEU A 246 0.64 -6.33 8.66
CA LEU A 246 1.37 -6.63 7.43
C LEU A 246 2.88 -6.72 7.67
N THR A 247 3.44 -5.85 8.51
CA THR A 247 4.86 -5.90 8.90
C THR A 247 5.18 -7.18 9.66
N THR A 248 4.30 -7.58 10.58
CA THR A 248 4.44 -8.81 11.37
C THR A 248 4.51 -10.05 10.47
N GLN A 249 3.74 -10.08 9.37
CA GLN A 249 3.82 -11.18 8.39
C GLN A 249 5.23 -11.34 7.78
N PHE A 250 5.94 -10.24 7.51
CA PHE A 250 7.34 -10.33 7.05
C PHE A 250 8.28 -10.81 8.17
N VAL A 251 8.08 -10.32 9.40
CA VAL A 251 8.88 -10.70 10.57
C VAL A 251 8.68 -12.17 10.96
N ASP A 252 7.50 -12.74 10.67
CA ASP A 252 7.22 -14.15 10.90
C ASP A 252 7.96 -15.08 9.94
N VAL A 253 8.26 -14.63 8.71
CA VAL A 253 9.12 -15.36 7.78
C VAL A 253 10.59 -15.30 8.22
N GLN A 254 11.06 -14.11 8.63
CA GLN A 254 12.43 -13.91 9.08
C GLN A 254 12.48 -12.82 10.16
N ASP A 255 12.82 -13.18 11.39
CA ASP A 255 13.04 -12.17 12.43
C ASP A 255 14.35 -11.42 12.12
N ASP A 256 14.27 -10.10 12.18
CA ASP A 256 15.33 -9.17 11.83
C ASP A 256 15.81 -8.34 13.04
N LEU A 257 15.48 -8.81 14.25
CA LEU A 257 16.09 -8.32 15.48
C LEU A 257 17.57 -8.74 15.59
N PRO A 258 18.48 -7.84 15.98
CA PRO A 258 19.88 -8.18 16.23
C PRO A 258 20.03 -9.21 17.37
N GLU A 259 21.01 -10.12 17.24
CA GLU A 259 21.35 -11.09 18.28
C GLU A 259 21.64 -10.39 19.62
N GLY A 260 20.89 -10.74 20.67
CA GLY A 260 21.00 -10.16 22.02
C GLY A 260 19.85 -9.24 22.46
N TRP A 261 18.88 -8.95 21.59
CA TRP A 261 17.61 -8.34 22.00
C TRP A 261 16.70 -9.37 22.68
N THR A 262 16.32 -9.11 23.95
CA THR A 262 15.36 -9.95 24.69
C THR A 262 13.92 -9.46 24.51
N PHE A 263 13.01 -10.44 24.42
CA PHE A 263 11.56 -10.40 24.21
C PHE A 263 10.74 -9.28 24.90
N ASN A 264 11.25 -8.62 25.94
CA ASN A 264 10.49 -7.63 26.72
C ASN A 264 10.27 -6.29 25.99
N GLY A 265 11.14 -5.92 25.04
CA GLY A 265 10.93 -4.77 24.16
C GLY A 265 9.92 -5.08 23.05
N THR A 266 10.02 -6.29 22.48
CA THR A 266 9.19 -6.77 21.37
C THR A 266 7.73 -7.04 21.78
N LEU A 267 7.47 -7.46 23.02
CA LEU A 267 6.11 -7.62 23.57
C LEU A 267 5.35 -6.30 23.72
N ARG A 268 6.05 -5.17 23.89
CA ARG A 268 5.43 -3.84 23.89
C ARG A 268 5.26 -3.26 22.49
N MET A 269 6.06 -3.73 21.54
CA MET A 269 6.07 -3.33 20.14
C MET A 269 5.03 -4.09 19.30
N MET A 270 4.66 -5.31 19.70
CA MET A 270 3.70 -6.18 19.00
C MET A 270 2.28 -6.14 19.60
N GLY A 271 1.90 -5.13 20.38
CA GLY A 271 0.56 -5.05 20.99
C GLY A 271 0.19 -6.14 22.02
N LEU A 272 1.07 -7.12 22.28
CA LEU A 272 0.88 -8.25 23.19
C LEU A 272 1.15 -7.88 24.67
N GLY A 273 0.98 -6.60 25.02
CA GLY A 273 1.30 -6.03 26.34
C GLY A 273 0.33 -6.40 27.46
N ALA A 274 -0.76 -7.12 27.17
CA ALA A 274 -1.67 -7.62 28.19
C ALA A 274 -2.15 -9.03 27.80
N VAL A 275 -1.90 -10.00 28.69
CA VAL A 275 -2.35 -11.40 28.64
C VAL A 275 -1.47 -12.36 27.82
N ALA A 276 -0.37 -12.83 28.44
CA ALA A 276 -0.10 -14.27 28.58
C ALA A 276 1.22 -14.50 29.35
N ARG A 277 1.13 -14.95 30.61
CA ARG A 277 2.14 -15.85 31.18
C ARG A 277 1.93 -17.21 30.52
N GLY A 278 2.34 -17.34 29.26
CA GLY A 278 2.29 -18.58 28.48
C GLY A 278 3.66 -19.29 28.44
N PRO A 279 3.70 -20.59 28.09
CA PRO A 279 4.95 -21.36 28.03
C PRO A 279 5.89 -20.82 26.94
N LYS A 280 7.19 -21.13 27.07
CA LYS A 280 8.28 -20.66 26.20
C LYS A 280 7.86 -20.60 24.72
N PRO A 281 8.17 -19.50 24.00
CA PRO A 281 7.89 -19.43 22.57
C PRO A 281 8.56 -20.60 21.86
N GLU A 282 7.78 -21.34 21.06
CA GLU A 282 8.31 -22.38 20.18
C GLU A 282 9.40 -21.76 19.30
N LYS A 283 10.53 -22.47 19.14
CA LYS A 283 11.59 -21.99 18.23
C LYS A 283 10.98 -21.84 16.84
N LYS A 284 10.91 -20.60 16.33
CA LYS A 284 10.44 -20.35 14.97
C LYS A 284 11.23 -21.24 14.00
N PRO A 285 10.57 -21.96 13.08
CA PRO A 285 11.25 -22.79 12.11
C PRO A 285 12.20 -21.93 11.27
N VAL A 286 13.46 -22.35 11.16
CA VAL A 286 14.41 -21.71 10.25
C VAL A 286 14.19 -22.30 8.87
N TYR A 287 13.65 -21.50 7.97
CA TYR A 287 13.42 -21.88 6.58
C TYR A 287 14.72 -21.74 5.77
N ASP A 288 14.87 -22.56 4.73
CA ASP A 288 15.94 -22.37 3.75
C ASP A 288 15.68 -21.11 2.88
N ALA A 289 16.71 -20.64 2.20
CA ALA A 289 16.66 -19.39 1.44
C ALA A 289 15.63 -19.41 0.29
N GLU A 290 15.38 -20.56 -0.33
CA GLU A 290 14.43 -20.68 -1.42
C GLU A 290 13.00 -20.65 -0.90
N THR A 291 12.73 -21.38 0.18
CA THR A 291 11.44 -21.35 0.87
C THR A 291 11.11 -19.96 1.40
N MET A 292 12.05 -19.26 2.04
CA MET A 292 11.86 -17.87 2.48
C MET A 292 11.51 -16.96 1.31
N LYS A 293 12.24 -17.08 0.19
CA LYS A 293 11.96 -16.28 -1.01
C LYS A 293 10.55 -16.53 -1.53
N GLN A 294 10.10 -17.78 -1.58
CA GLN A 294 8.72 -18.11 -1.98
C GLN A 294 7.68 -17.53 -1.01
N MET A 295 7.94 -17.56 0.29
CA MET A 295 7.06 -16.94 1.29
C MET A 295 6.98 -15.43 1.10
N PHE A 296 8.12 -14.75 0.94
CA PHE A 296 8.16 -13.31 0.70
C PHE A 296 7.47 -12.90 -0.61
N THR A 297 7.50 -13.74 -1.67
CA THR A 297 6.78 -13.44 -2.91
C THR A 297 5.26 -13.39 -2.75
N LYS A 298 4.71 -14.02 -1.71
CA LYS A 298 3.27 -13.98 -1.38
C LYS A 298 2.90 -12.78 -0.50
N LEU A 299 3.89 -12.07 0.05
CA LEU A 299 3.69 -10.91 0.92
C LEU A 299 3.71 -9.60 0.12
N PRO A 300 3.05 -8.52 0.60
CA PRO A 300 2.24 -8.43 1.83
C PRO A 300 0.93 -9.23 1.79
N GLY A 301 0.23 -9.41 2.90
CA GLY A 301 -1.15 -9.93 2.91
C GLY A 301 -2.12 -9.09 2.08
N GLU A 302 -3.30 -9.63 1.78
CA GLU A 302 -4.31 -9.00 0.92
C GLU A 302 -4.89 -7.71 1.54
N GLU A 303 -4.75 -7.54 2.86
CA GLU A 303 -5.10 -6.31 3.58
C GLU A 303 -4.32 -5.08 3.08
N ALA A 304 -3.22 -5.29 2.35
CA ALA A 304 -2.46 -4.23 1.68
C ALA A 304 -3.27 -3.41 0.67
N ALA A 305 -4.42 -3.91 0.20
CA ALA A 305 -5.34 -3.14 -0.64
C ALA A 305 -5.76 -1.80 -0.01
N VAL A 306 -5.73 -1.69 1.33
CA VAL A 306 -6.02 -0.45 2.07
C VAL A 306 -5.09 0.70 1.68
N LEU A 307 -3.88 0.40 1.22
CA LEU A 307 -2.86 1.41 0.86
C LEU A 307 -3.29 2.26 -0.35
N LEU A 308 -4.15 1.72 -1.23
CA LEU A 308 -4.75 2.50 -2.32
C LEU A 308 -5.66 3.61 -1.77
N ALA A 309 -6.57 3.26 -0.87
CA ALA A 309 -7.47 4.21 -0.22
C ALA A 309 -6.69 5.26 0.59
N THR A 310 -5.61 4.83 1.27
CA THR A 310 -4.69 5.73 1.97
C THR A 310 -4.08 6.76 1.02
N TYR A 311 -3.56 6.31 -0.14
CA TYR A 311 -3.01 7.21 -1.16
C TYR A 311 -4.06 8.22 -1.65
N ASP A 312 -5.29 7.79 -1.98
CA ASP A 312 -6.32 8.70 -2.49
C ASP A 312 -6.72 9.75 -1.44
N PHE A 313 -6.85 9.35 -0.18
CA PHE A 313 -7.14 10.28 0.92
C PHE A 313 -5.98 11.25 1.16
N THR A 314 -4.73 10.79 1.12
CA THR A 314 -3.56 11.66 1.23
C THR A 314 -3.50 12.64 0.07
N HIS A 315 -3.80 12.21 -1.15
CA HIS A 315 -3.80 13.10 -2.31
C HIS A 315 -4.93 14.14 -2.26
N ALA A 316 -6.14 13.74 -1.85
CA ALA A 316 -7.31 14.61 -1.89
C ALA A 316 -7.49 15.48 -0.62
N ASN A 317 -7.06 15.04 0.56
CA ASN A 317 -7.51 15.61 1.83
C ASN A 317 -6.36 16.05 2.75
N LYS A 318 -6.22 17.38 2.93
CA LYS A 318 -5.18 17.97 3.79
C LYS A 318 -5.40 17.70 5.28
N LEU A 319 -6.65 17.62 5.74
CA LEU A 319 -6.97 17.31 7.14
C LEU A 319 -6.57 15.87 7.47
N PHE A 320 -6.78 14.94 6.53
CA PHE A 320 -6.29 13.57 6.63
C PHE A 320 -4.76 13.54 6.74
N CYS A 321 -4.05 14.25 5.86
CA CYS A 321 -2.58 14.34 5.90
C CYS A 321 -2.06 14.89 7.24
N PHE A 322 -2.70 15.95 7.75
CA PHE A 322 -2.35 16.52 9.04
C PHE A 322 -2.54 15.53 10.18
N ASN A 323 -3.67 14.82 10.22
CA ASN A 323 -3.92 13.81 11.24
C ASN A 323 -2.96 12.62 11.09
N LEU A 324 -2.67 12.16 9.87
CA LEU A 324 -1.73 11.06 9.65
C LEU A 324 -0.34 11.39 10.21
N ALA A 325 0.12 12.64 10.01
CA ALA A 325 1.41 13.10 10.49
C ALA A 325 1.47 13.41 12.01
N THR A 326 0.33 13.58 12.68
CA THR A 326 0.27 14.08 14.07
C THR A 326 -0.39 13.14 15.07
N LEU A 327 -1.15 12.14 14.61
CA LEU A 327 -1.87 11.23 15.49
C LEU A 327 -0.86 10.42 16.32
N PRO A 328 -0.87 10.53 17.65
CA PRO A 328 0.03 9.77 18.52
C PRO A 328 -0.38 8.30 18.60
N ALA A 329 0.55 7.48 19.10
CA ALA A 329 0.29 6.10 19.49
C ALA A 329 -0.77 6.00 20.61
N GLU A 330 -1.62 4.97 20.56
CA GLU A 330 -2.41 4.55 21.72
C GLU A 330 -1.59 3.60 22.62
N LYS A 331 -2.09 3.32 23.83
CA LYS A 331 -1.36 2.47 24.79
C LYS A 331 -1.14 1.07 24.21
N GLY A 332 0.12 0.75 23.90
CA GLY A 332 0.52 -0.56 23.38
C GLY A 332 0.47 -0.68 21.86
N GLU A 333 0.15 0.38 21.13
CA GLU A 333 0.16 0.40 19.66
C GLU A 333 1.30 1.28 19.14
N GLU A 334 1.72 1.07 17.89
CA GLU A 334 2.63 1.97 17.20
C GLU A 334 1.92 3.25 16.74
N GLN A 335 2.67 4.34 16.60
CA GLN A 335 2.14 5.55 15.96
C GLN A 335 1.78 5.22 14.50
N PRO A 336 0.62 5.63 13.96
CA PRO A 336 0.21 5.22 12.60
C PRO A 336 1.22 5.56 11.50
N LEU A 337 1.83 6.76 11.52
CA LEU A 337 2.89 7.10 10.56
C LEU A 337 4.17 6.30 10.78
N ALA A 338 4.47 5.91 12.03
CA ALA A 338 5.60 5.03 12.32
C ALA A 338 5.36 3.63 11.77
N ALA A 339 4.19 3.03 12.02
CA ALA A 339 3.80 1.72 11.46
C ALA A 339 3.78 1.75 9.91
N PHE A 340 3.30 2.84 9.32
CA PHE A 340 3.34 3.04 7.87
C PHE A 340 4.78 3.12 7.34
N THR A 341 5.68 3.81 8.05
CA THR A 341 7.11 3.89 7.72
C THR A 341 7.77 2.51 7.86
N SER A 342 7.46 1.78 8.93
CA SER A 342 7.91 0.40 9.16
C SER A 342 7.53 -0.47 7.96
N LEU A 343 6.24 -0.59 7.63
CA LEU A 343 5.78 -1.39 6.49
C LEU A 343 6.46 -0.97 5.18
N THR A 344 6.63 0.33 4.94
CA THR A 344 7.27 0.81 3.71
C THR A 344 8.70 0.31 3.58
N SER A 345 9.47 0.23 4.67
CA SER A 345 10.82 -0.33 4.65
C SER A 345 10.85 -1.82 4.25
N TYR A 346 9.90 -2.62 4.75
CA TYR A 346 9.77 -4.04 4.39
C TYR A 346 9.34 -4.19 2.93
N LEU A 347 8.35 -3.41 2.47
CA LEU A 347 7.93 -3.41 1.08
C LEU A 347 9.09 -3.05 0.16
N LEU A 348 9.87 -2.02 0.47
CA LEU A 348 11.01 -1.61 -0.35
C LEU A 348 12.11 -2.67 -0.39
N GLN A 349 12.47 -3.31 0.73
CA GLN A 349 13.53 -4.32 0.74
C GLN A 349 13.17 -5.57 -0.11
N HIS A 350 11.87 -5.84 -0.25
CA HIS A 350 11.30 -6.99 -0.99
C HIS A 350 10.59 -6.63 -2.29
N ALA A 351 10.53 -5.37 -2.70
CA ALA A 351 9.79 -4.91 -3.89
C ALA A 351 10.15 -5.72 -5.14
N HIS A 352 11.43 -6.05 -5.24
CA HIS A 352 12.03 -6.80 -6.32
C HIS A 352 11.53 -8.26 -6.49
N LEU A 353 10.78 -8.81 -5.54
CA LEU A 353 10.28 -10.18 -5.55
C LEU A 353 8.96 -10.32 -6.28
N SER A 354 8.10 -9.30 -6.26
CA SER A 354 6.81 -9.36 -6.95
C SER A 354 6.37 -7.98 -7.45
N GLU A 355 5.69 -7.95 -8.60
CA GLU A 355 5.09 -6.70 -9.12
C GLU A 355 4.06 -6.13 -8.14
N ARG A 356 3.35 -7.00 -7.43
CA ARG A 356 2.38 -6.61 -6.41
C ARG A 356 3.04 -5.85 -5.26
N THR A 357 4.14 -6.35 -4.70
CA THR A 357 4.93 -5.65 -3.67
C THR A 357 5.45 -4.33 -4.22
N THR A 358 5.95 -4.31 -5.46
CA THR A 358 6.41 -3.09 -6.14
C THR A 358 5.29 -2.04 -6.23
N HIS A 359 4.08 -2.42 -6.66
CA HIS A 359 2.93 -1.50 -6.74
C HIS A 359 2.62 -0.85 -5.38
N TYR A 360 2.61 -1.63 -4.30
CA TYR A 360 2.39 -1.09 -2.95
C TYR A 360 3.55 -0.25 -2.44
N SER A 361 4.80 -0.58 -2.78
CA SER A 361 5.95 0.28 -2.51
C SER A 361 5.78 1.66 -3.15
N HIS A 362 5.39 1.71 -4.41
CA HIS A 362 5.16 2.99 -5.11
C HIS A 362 4.02 3.79 -4.48
N LEU A 363 2.89 3.17 -4.12
CA LEU A 363 1.79 3.87 -3.41
C LEU A 363 2.28 4.53 -2.13
N ASN A 364 3.06 3.79 -1.32
CA ASN A 364 3.59 4.32 -0.07
C ASN A 364 4.60 5.45 -0.29
N LEU A 365 5.46 5.33 -1.30
CA LEU A 365 6.38 6.40 -1.68
C LEU A 365 5.63 7.65 -2.18
N MET A 366 4.53 7.49 -2.92
CA MET A 366 3.70 8.62 -3.33
C MET A 366 3.03 9.31 -2.12
N VAL A 367 2.58 8.55 -1.12
CA VAL A 367 2.10 9.11 0.16
C VAL A 367 3.19 9.93 0.85
N PHE A 368 4.41 9.39 0.99
CA PHE A 368 5.52 10.14 1.57
C PHE A 368 5.85 11.41 0.79
N ARG A 369 5.88 11.33 -0.54
CA ARG A 369 6.10 12.49 -1.40
C ARG A 369 5.05 13.58 -1.13
N LEU A 370 3.77 13.23 -1.07
CA LEU A 370 2.68 14.17 -0.78
C LEU A 370 2.82 14.82 0.60
N LEU A 371 3.13 14.03 1.64
CA LEU A 371 3.31 14.54 3.00
C LEU A 371 4.51 15.49 3.12
N ILE A 372 5.61 15.21 2.41
CA ILE A 372 6.85 15.99 2.49
C ILE A 372 6.81 17.22 1.58
N GLU A 373 6.04 17.19 0.49
CA GLU A 373 5.82 18.37 -0.36
C GLU A 373 5.07 19.50 0.36
N ASP A 374 4.25 19.18 1.38
CA ASP A 374 3.62 20.19 2.24
C ASP A 374 4.63 20.72 3.29
N PRO A 375 4.99 22.02 3.27
CA PRO A 375 5.99 22.58 4.18
C PRO A 375 5.61 22.48 5.66
N VAL A 376 4.30 22.52 5.99
CA VAL A 376 3.81 22.46 7.37
C VAL A 376 3.96 21.04 7.90
N LEU A 377 3.62 20.04 7.09
CA LEU A 377 3.76 18.64 7.45
C LEU A 377 5.23 18.22 7.49
N CYS A 378 6.04 18.64 6.52
CA CYS A 378 7.48 18.40 6.52
C CYS A 378 8.14 19.00 7.77
N LYS A 379 7.75 20.21 8.18
CA LYS A 379 8.19 20.80 9.45
C LYS A 379 7.85 19.91 10.64
N ARG A 380 6.63 19.39 10.71
CA ARG A 380 6.20 18.52 11.81
C ARG A 380 6.99 17.21 11.82
N ILE A 381 7.15 16.56 10.67
CA ILE A 381 7.89 15.30 10.52
C ILE A 381 9.39 15.47 10.87
N CYS A 382 9.94 16.67 10.66
CA CYS A 382 11.32 17.01 11.03
C CYS A 382 11.47 17.53 12.47
N SER A 383 10.38 17.71 13.23
CA SER A 383 10.42 18.28 14.57
C SER A 383 10.57 17.20 15.66
N GLU A 384 11.01 17.63 16.84
CA GLU A 384 11.07 16.81 18.06
C GLU A 384 9.72 16.21 18.47
N GLU A 385 8.61 16.86 18.09
CA GLU A 385 7.25 16.41 18.40
C GLU A 385 6.84 15.18 17.58
N SER A 386 7.60 14.86 16.53
CA SER A 386 7.40 13.64 15.73
C SER A 386 8.14 12.44 16.28
N LYS A 387 8.86 12.54 17.41
CA LYS A 387 9.64 11.42 17.94
C LYS A 387 8.76 10.18 18.14
N GLY A 388 9.22 9.09 17.56
CA GLY A 388 8.57 7.78 17.68
C GLY A 388 9.56 6.65 17.43
N GLN A 389 9.13 5.43 17.72
CA GLN A 389 9.88 4.21 17.39
C GLN A 389 9.41 3.69 16.04
N VAL A 390 10.36 3.36 15.16
CA VAL A 390 10.08 2.81 13.83
C VAL A 390 10.90 1.54 13.66
N ARG A 391 10.24 0.43 13.28
CA ARG A 391 10.89 -0.82 12.92
C ARG A 391 11.31 -0.78 11.46
N LEU A 392 12.58 -0.51 11.20
CA LEU A 392 13.10 -0.62 9.85
C LEU A 392 13.46 -2.07 9.55
N CYS A 393 13.15 -2.51 8.32
CA CYS A 393 13.46 -3.85 7.85
C CYS A 393 14.97 -4.10 7.83
N ARG A 394 15.41 -5.21 8.43
CA ARG A 394 16.83 -5.62 8.47
C ARG A 394 17.00 -7.06 8.02
N GLN A 395 16.21 -7.48 7.05
CA GLN A 395 16.20 -8.88 6.59
C GLN A 395 17.31 -9.17 5.57
N ARG A 396 17.89 -8.14 4.94
CA ARG A 396 19.00 -8.28 3.97
C ARG A 396 20.16 -7.31 4.29
N GLN A 397 21.38 -7.76 4.00
CA GLN A 397 22.57 -6.91 4.05
C GLN A 397 22.69 -6.04 2.77
N PRO A 398 23.35 -4.87 2.84
CA PRO A 398 24.00 -4.28 4.00
C PRO A 398 23.02 -3.58 4.95
N PHE A 399 23.31 -3.59 6.25
CA PHE A 399 22.44 -2.97 7.25
C PHE A 399 22.85 -1.53 7.55
N LEU A 400 21.86 -0.64 7.67
CA LEU A 400 22.06 0.69 8.24
C LEU A 400 22.41 0.63 9.75
N PRO A 401 23.04 1.67 10.32
CA PRO A 401 23.27 1.77 11.76
C PRO A 401 22.01 1.54 12.58
N LEU A 402 22.10 0.71 13.62
CA LEU A 402 20.96 0.45 14.51
C LEU A 402 20.73 1.65 15.43
N VAL A 403 19.60 2.31 15.27
CA VAL A 403 19.15 3.37 16.19
C VAL A 403 18.28 2.74 17.28
N ARG A 404 18.65 2.95 18.54
CA ARG A 404 17.90 2.44 19.70
C ARG A 404 16.99 3.53 20.26
N GLY A 405 15.70 3.24 20.38
CA GLY A 405 14.70 4.13 20.97
C GLY A 405 14.12 5.15 20.00
N ASP A 406 13.52 6.19 20.56
CA ASP A 406 12.74 7.18 19.82
C ASP A 406 13.65 8.07 18.96
N ARG A 407 13.24 8.27 17.71
CA ARG A 407 13.93 9.13 16.74
C ARG A 407 12.92 10.02 16.02
N ILE A 408 13.38 11.17 15.54
CA ILE A 408 12.58 12.06 14.70
C ILE A 408 12.14 11.29 13.46
N LEU A 409 10.85 11.30 13.12
CA LEU A 409 10.32 10.48 12.01
C LEU A 409 11.00 10.76 10.68
N ALA A 410 11.38 12.02 10.39
CA ALA A 410 12.15 12.37 9.20
C ALA A 410 13.41 11.50 9.03
N THR A 411 14.11 11.19 10.12
CA THR A 411 15.30 10.34 10.03
C THR A 411 14.95 8.91 9.61
N ALA A 412 13.82 8.35 10.07
CA ALA A 412 13.38 7.02 9.68
C ALA A 412 12.88 6.99 8.23
N VAL A 413 12.27 8.09 7.76
CA VAL A 413 11.94 8.28 6.35
C VAL A 413 13.20 8.31 5.49
N LEU A 414 14.25 9.03 5.90
CA LEU A 414 15.55 9.04 5.20
C LEU A 414 16.12 7.61 5.08
N ASP A 415 16.14 6.85 6.17
CA ASP A 415 16.60 5.45 6.15
C ASP A 415 15.78 4.58 5.22
N THR A 416 14.45 4.72 5.24
CA THR A 416 13.55 3.97 4.37
C THR A 416 13.88 4.22 2.89
N MET A 417 14.20 5.47 2.50
CA MET A 417 14.63 5.79 1.14
C MET A 417 16.01 5.20 0.83
N VAL A 418 16.95 5.27 1.77
CA VAL A 418 18.32 4.72 1.62
C VAL A 418 18.28 3.19 1.48
N ASP A 419 17.45 2.50 2.27
CA ASP A 419 17.22 1.06 2.17
C ASP A 419 16.60 0.71 0.82
N GLY A 420 15.62 1.49 0.34
CA GLY A 420 15.02 1.32 -0.98
C GLY A 420 16.03 1.46 -2.12
N ILE A 421 16.92 2.46 -2.05
CA ILE A 421 17.99 2.66 -3.03
C ILE A 421 19.00 1.49 -3.00
N THR A 422 19.33 1.01 -1.81
CA THR A 422 20.41 0.02 -1.62
C THR A 422 19.99 -1.40 -2.01
N HIS A 423 18.75 -1.81 -1.75
CA HIS A 423 18.33 -3.21 -1.84
C HIS A 423 17.68 -3.62 -3.18
N ASN A 424 17.45 -2.68 -4.09
CA ASN A 424 16.74 -2.89 -5.35
C ASN A 424 17.60 -2.70 -6.62
N LEU A 425 18.92 -2.59 -6.49
CA LEU A 425 19.81 -2.33 -7.63
C LEU A 425 19.87 -3.55 -8.56
N ARG A 426 19.36 -3.37 -9.79
CA ARG A 426 19.25 -4.42 -10.81
C ARG A 426 19.45 -3.84 -12.20
N ARG A 427 19.90 -4.68 -13.15
CA ARG A 427 20.10 -4.27 -14.55
C ARG A 427 18.81 -3.83 -15.24
N ARG A 428 17.66 -4.38 -14.82
CA ARG A 428 16.34 -3.84 -15.14
C ARG A 428 15.84 -3.03 -13.95
N LEU A 429 16.23 -1.77 -13.90
CA LEU A 429 15.92 -0.87 -12.80
C LEU A 429 14.48 -0.38 -12.87
N ASP A 430 13.79 -0.33 -11.73
CA ASP A 430 12.55 0.43 -11.60
C ASP A 430 12.89 1.91 -11.44
N VAL A 431 13.01 2.62 -12.56
CA VAL A 431 13.39 4.04 -12.57
C VAL A 431 12.40 4.90 -11.76
N GLY A 432 11.11 4.59 -11.79
CA GLY A 432 10.09 5.35 -11.06
C GLY A 432 10.28 5.25 -9.55
N LEU A 433 10.53 4.04 -9.03
CA LEU A 433 10.75 3.81 -7.60
C LEU A 433 11.97 4.59 -7.10
N TYR A 434 13.08 4.52 -7.85
CA TYR A 434 14.30 5.26 -7.52
C TYR A 434 14.10 6.77 -7.60
N THR A 435 13.35 7.24 -8.61
CA THR A 435 13.02 8.66 -8.77
C THR A 435 12.21 9.17 -7.57
N LEU A 436 11.25 8.40 -7.07
CA LEU A 436 10.50 8.72 -5.86
C LEU A 436 11.41 8.76 -4.63
N CYS A 437 12.25 7.75 -4.40
CA CYS A 437 13.19 7.73 -3.27
C CYS A 437 14.12 8.95 -3.26
N VAL A 438 14.80 9.20 -4.37
CA VAL A 438 15.72 10.35 -4.50
C VAL A 438 14.97 11.67 -4.42
N GLY A 439 13.77 11.75 -5.01
CA GLY A 439 12.92 12.93 -4.95
C GLY A 439 12.43 13.26 -3.54
N ILE A 440 12.14 12.25 -2.72
CA ILE A 440 11.79 12.42 -1.30
C ILE A 440 13.00 12.93 -0.52
N LEU A 441 14.18 12.30 -0.69
CA LEU A 441 15.42 12.73 -0.06
C LEU A 441 15.73 14.20 -0.40
N LEU A 442 15.59 14.59 -1.68
CA LEU A 442 15.77 15.96 -2.13
C LEU A 442 14.87 16.93 -1.38
N ARG A 443 13.57 16.66 -1.31
CA ARG A 443 12.60 17.54 -0.63
C ARG A 443 12.88 17.70 0.86
N VAL A 444 13.22 16.60 1.56
CA VAL A 444 13.60 16.65 2.97
C VAL A 444 14.86 17.49 3.15
N ILE A 445 15.92 17.22 2.38
CA ILE A 445 17.19 17.96 2.50
C ILE A 445 17.02 19.44 2.14
N SER A 446 16.23 19.76 1.11
CA SER A 446 15.89 21.15 0.77
C SER A 446 15.11 21.84 1.90
N TYR A 447 14.19 21.14 2.57
CA TYR A 447 13.53 21.68 3.75
C TYR A 447 14.54 21.96 4.86
N LEU A 448 15.35 20.97 5.25
CA LEU A 448 16.34 21.09 6.32
C LEU A 448 17.35 22.20 6.06
N SER A 449 17.78 22.37 4.81
CA SER A 449 18.65 23.46 4.36
C SER A 449 18.01 24.82 4.60
N ARG A 450 16.78 25.03 4.08
CA ARG A 450 16.06 26.31 4.23
C ARG A 450 15.70 26.63 5.67
N SER A 451 15.35 25.64 6.46
CA SER A 451 15.02 25.81 7.89
C SER A 451 16.24 25.80 8.81
N ARG A 452 17.43 25.54 8.28
CA ARG A 452 18.67 25.29 9.04
C ARG A 452 18.50 24.27 10.17
N THR A 453 17.67 23.26 9.92
CA THR A 453 17.39 22.20 10.90
C THR A 453 18.46 21.13 10.79
N ARG A 454 19.17 20.87 11.89
CA ARG A 454 20.25 19.88 11.95
C ARG A 454 19.76 18.62 12.65
N LEU A 455 19.60 17.54 11.88
CA LEU A 455 19.20 16.24 12.41
C LEU A 455 20.42 15.43 12.86
N THR A 456 20.34 14.84 14.05
CA THR A 456 21.27 13.80 14.50
C THR A 456 21.00 12.53 13.71
N TYR A 457 21.78 12.33 12.65
CA TYR A 457 21.57 11.27 11.67
C TYR A 457 22.90 10.79 11.11
N HIS A 458 22.94 9.56 10.59
CA HIS A 458 24.13 8.94 10.02
C HIS A 458 24.31 9.34 8.55
N TRP A 459 24.50 10.65 8.32
CA TRP A 459 24.62 11.27 6.98
C TRP A 459 25.64 10.60 6.06
N ALA A 460 26.71 10.04 6.62
CA ALA A 460 27.74 9.32 5.89
C ALA A 460 27.19 8.13 5.07
N ASP A 461 26.22 7.38 5.60
CA ASP A 461 25.66 6.23 4.86
C ASP A 461 24.67 6.67 3.78
N LEU A 462 23.92 7.75 4.01
CA LEU A 462 23.05 8.35 2.99
C LEU A 462 23.86 8.79 1.77
N PHE A 463 24.93 9.56 1.97
CA PHE A 463 25.78 9.99 0.85
C PHE A 463 26.50 8.82 0.19
N ARG A 464 26.91 7.81 0.97
CA ARG A 464 27.48 6.57 0.41
C ARG A 464 26.47 5.86 -0.50
N ALA A 465 25.20 5.78 -0.11
CA ALA A 465 24.15 5.15 -0.91
C ALA A 465 23.91 5.93 -2.22
N LEU A 466 23.87 7.27 -2.18
CA LEU A 466 23.72 8.09 -3.38
C LEU A 466 24.90 7.95 -4.35
N LEU A 467 26.13 7.97 -3.84
CA LEU A 467 27.33 7.79 -4.68
C LEU A 467 27.45 6.36 -5.22
N ASN A 468 27.01 5.35 -4.46
CA ASN A 468 26.91 3.98 -4.94
C ASN A 468 25.85 3.84 -6.04
N LEU A 469 24.73 4.58 -5.94
CA LEU A 469 23.75 4.65 -7.02
C LEU A 469 24.36 5.26 -8.28
N ILE A 470 25.07 6.39 -8.18
CA ILE A 470 25.79 6.98 -9.33
C ILE A 470 26.80 5.99 -9.93
N ARG A 471 27.57 5.30 -9.09
CA ARG A 471 28.53 4.27 -9.53
C ARG A 471 27.82 3.14 -10.27
N PHE A 472 26.71 2.64 -9.75
CA PHE A 472 25.89 1.60 -10.39
C PHE A 472 25.35 2.06 -11.75
N LEU A 473 24.76 3.26 -11.80
CA LEU A 473 24.23 3.85 -13.04
C LEU A 473 25.35 4.02 -14.08
N THR A 474 26.57 4.34 -13.66
CA THR A 474 27.75 4.45 -14.53
C THR A 474 28.28 3.10 -15.00
N GLN A 475 28.27 2.08 -14.13
CA GLN A 475 28.81 0.76 -14.45
C GLN A 475 27.91 -0.01 -15.43
N TYR A 476 26.60 0.15 -15.33
CA TYR A 476 25.61 -0.59 -16.11
C TYR A 476 24.91 0.26 -17.18
N VAL A 477 25.58 1.30 -17.70
CA VAL A 477 25.04 2.22 -18.73
C VAL A 477 24.41 1.48 -19.91
N ALA A 478 25.06 0.41 -20.39
CA ALA A 478 24.58 -0.37 -21.53
C ALA A 478 23.18 -0.96 -21.32
N ASP A 479 22.84 -1.34 -20.08
CA ASP A 479 21.54 -1.91 -19.73
C ASP A 479 20.50 -0.83 -19.35
N LEU A 480 20.95 0.36 -18.92
CA LEU A 480 20.11 1.35 -18.23
C LEU A 480 19.76 2.58 -19.06
N LYS A 481 20.62 3.00 -20.00
CA LYS A 481 20.50 4.27 -20.72
C LYS A 481 19.20 4.42 -21.54
N ASP A 482 18.63 3.30 -21.98
CA ASP A 482 17.44 3.27 -22.84
C ASP A 482 16.15 3.07 -22.02
N LEU A 483 16.24 3.02 -20.68
CA LEU A 483 15.07 2.92 -19.82
C LEU A 483 14.27 4.23 -19.83
N SER A 484 12.94 4.10 -19.86
CA SER A 484 12.03 5.25 -19.81
C SER A 484 12.29 6.10 -18.57
N GLN A 485 12.33 7.43 -18.75
CA GLN A 485 12.53 8.43 -17.70
C GLN A 485 13.86 8.33 -16.92
N ILE A 486 14.85 7.56 -17.39
CA ILE A 486 16.15 7.44 -16.70
C ILE A 486 16.80 8.79 -16.47
N ASP A 487 16.69 9.67 -17.44
CA ASP A 487 17.11 11.07 -17.42
C ASP A 487 16.68 11.84 -16.16
N LEU A 488 15.44 11.64 -15.69
CA LEU A 488 14.93 12.31 -14.50
C LEU A 488 15.64 11.81 -13.23
N LEU A 489 15.93 10.50 -13.15
CA LEU A 489 16.69 9.92 -12.06
C LEU A 489 18.13 10.44 -12.05
N LEU A 490 18.77 10.51 -13.22
CA LEU A 490 20.14 11.02 -13.39
C LEU A 490 20.24 12.48 -12.91
N ASP A 491 19.27 13.31 -13.28
CA ASP A 491 19.23 14.71 -12.86
C ASP A 491 18.99 14.83 -11.35
N ASN A 492 18.01 14.10 -10.81
CA ASN A 492 17.67 14.15 -9.39
C ASN A 492 18.83 13.69 -8.48
N VAL A 493 19.53 12.61 -8.82
CA VAL A 493 20.63 12.11 -7.97
C VAL A 493 21.81 13.06 -7.96
N VAL A 494 22.16 13.65 -9.12
CA VAL A 494 23.26 14.63 -9.20
C VAL A 494 22.89 15.91 -8.48
N ASN A 495 21.69 16.43 -8.73
CA ASN A 495 21.22 17.67 -8.11
C ASN A 495 21.10 17.55 -6.59
N LEU A 496 20.72 16.37 -6.07
CA LEU A 496 20.69 16.11 -4.63
C LEU A 496 22.09 16.17 -3.99
N VAL A 497 23.09 15.55 -4.63
CA VAL A 497 24.48 15.62 -4.14
C VAL A 497 25.02 17.04 -4.26
N ALA A 498 24.71 17.75 -5.34
CA ALA A 498 25.15 19.14 -5.55
C ALA A 498 24.51 20.10 -4.53
N LEU A 499 23.21 19.95 -4.24
CA LEU A 499 22.52 20.68 -3.18
C LEU A 499 23.19 20.43 -1.83
N SER A 500 23.51 19.16 -1.54
CA SER A 500 24.13 18.77 -0.27
C SER A 500 25.53 19.36 -0.11
N LEU A 501 26.33 19.47 -1.18
CA LEU A 501 27.62 20.17 -1.13
C LEU A 501 27.47 21.67 -0.97
N SER A 502 26.48 22.26 -1.62
CA SER A 502 26.33 23.73 -1.66
C SER A 502 25.71 24.28 -0.37
N ALA A 503 24.82 23.51 0.26
CA ALA A 503 24.07 23.93 1.43
C ALA A 503 24.28 23.05 2.67
N GLY A 504 25.28 22.16 2.63
CA GLY A 504 25.58 21.18 3.68
C GLY A 504 25.78 21.81 5.06
N GLU A 505 26.43 22.98 5.13
CA GLU A 505 26.65 23.72 6.36
C GLU A 505 25.34 24.07 7.10
N GLY A 506 24.25 24.25 6.35
CA GLY A 506 22.94 24.62 6.89
C GLY A 506 22.27 23.49 7.67
N PHE A 507 22.44 22.23 7.27
CA PHE A 507 21.68 21.11 7.81
C PHE A 507 22.52 19.96 8.38
N LEU A 508 23.81 19.87 8.07
CA LEU A 508 24.67 18.85 8.64
C LEU A 508 24.99 19.18 10.11
N PRO A 509 25.08 18.17 10.99
CA PRO A 509 25.17 18.38 12.43
C PRO A 509 26.54 18.89 12.89
N SER A 510 27.60 18.66 12.10
CA SER A 510 28.97 19.05 12.46
C SER A 510 29.82 19.33 11.21
N PRO A 511 30.89 20.14 11.35
CA PRO A 511 31.89 20.31 10.29
C PRO A 511 32.50 18.99 9.82
N ALA A 512 32.70 18.02 10.73
CA ALA A 512 33.23 16.71 10.36
C ALA A 512 32.29 15.94 9.41
N ALA A 513 30.97 16.07 9.58
CA ALA A 513 30.00 15.46 8.65
C ALA A 513 30.02 16.15 7.28
N TYR A 514 30.37 17.44 7.23
CA TYR A 514 30.53 18.19 5.98
C TYR A 514 31.84 17.84 5.27
N ASP A 515 32.96 17.80 6.02
CA ASP A 515 34.26 17.34 5.52
C ASP A 515 34.16 15.93 4.91
N ASP A 516 33.40 15.03 5.57
CA ASP A 516 33.16 13.66 5.09
C ASP A 516 32.38 13.61 3.76
N LEU A 517 31.44 14.53 3.53
CA LEU A 517 30.75 14.67 2.24
C LEU A 517 31.73 15.10 1.14
N PHE A 518 32.56 16.12 1.38
CA PHE A 518 33.58 16.53 0.42
C PHE A 518 34.55 15.39 0.11
N TYR A 519 35.05 14.71 1.13
CA TYR A 519 35.94 13.57 0.97
C TYR A 519 35.35 12.52 0.01
N LYS A 520 34.10 12.12 0.24
CA LYS A 520 33.42 11.12 -0.59
C LYS A 520 33.24 11.58 -2.04
N VAL A 521 32.92 12.85 -2.27
CA VAL A 521 32.77 13.41 -3.62
C VAL A 521 34.12 13.48 -4.34
N VAL A 522 35.18 13.88 -3.64
CA VAL A 522 36.55 13.92 -4.18
C VAL A 522 37.00 12.51 -4.57
N GLU A 523 36.77 11.52 -3.69
CA GLU A 523 37.04 10.10 -3.96
C GLU A 523 36.25 9.57 -5.16
N ALA A 524 34.99 10.00 -5.33
CA ALA A 524 34.14 9.61 -6.45
C ALA A 524 34.45 10.35 -7.77
N GLY A 525 35.43 11.27 -7.81
CA GLY A 525 35.71 12.15 -8.94
C GLY A 525 35.85 11.48 -10.31
N ASP A 526 36.59 10.37 -10.37
CA ASP A 526 36.79 9.62 -11.62
C ASP A 526 35.48 8.96 -12.09
N THR A 527 34.66 8.51 -11.13
CA THR A 527 33.34 7.96 -11.43
C THR A 527 32.40 9.05 -11.95
N LEU A 528 32.41 10.24 -11.34
CA LEU A 528 31.60 11.38 -11.77
C LEU A 528 31.95 11.85 -13.20
N THR A 529 33.24 11.86 -13.53
CA THR A 529 33.70 12.22 -14.89
C THR A 529 33.20 11.20 -15.92
N LYS A 530 33.36 9.91 -15.65
CA LYS A 530 32.82 8.83 -16.49
C LYS A 530 31.30 8.88 -16.60
N PHE A 531 30.61 9.20 -15.51
CA PHE A 531 29.15 9.33 -15.47
C PHE A 531 28.67 10.47 -16.38
N LYS A 532 29.34 11.63 -16.31
CA LYS A 532 29.09 12.77 -17.20
C LYS A 532 29.22 12.39 -18.67
N GLU A 533 30.30 11.70 -19.03
CA GLU A 533 30.57 11.29 -20.41
C GLU A 533 29.57 10.24 -20.91
N SER A 534 29.31 9.22 -20.08
CA SER A 534 28.46 8.07 -20.44
C SER A 534 27.01 8.47 -20.75
N TYR A 535 26.47 9.44 -20.00
CA TYR A 535 25.10 9.94 -20.19
C TYR A 535 25.03 11.33 -20.82
N GLN A 536 26.17 11.89 -21.25
CA GLN A 536 26.27 13.25 -21.82
C GLN A 536 25.65 14.34 -20.91
N LEU A 537 25.80 14.18 -19.59
CA LEU A 537 25.11 15.02 -18.59
C LEU A 537 25.47 16.51 -18.71
N GLY A 538 26.68 16.84 -19.17
CA GLY A 538 27.10 18.24 -19.37
C GLY A 538 26.32 18.98 -20.46
N LYS A 539 25.60 18.27 -21.33
CA LYS A 539 24.70 18.89 -22.32
C LYS A 539 23.30 19.15 -21.76
N ARG A 540 22.99 18.59 -20.59
CA ARG A 540 21.65 18.65 -19.98
C ARG A 540 21.57 19.92 -19.13
N PRO A 541 20.68 20.87 -19.47
CA PRO A 541 20.59 22.11 -18.72
C PRO A 541 20.13 21.88 -17.29
N SER A 542 19.32 20.84 -17.01
CA SER A 542 18.78 20.50 -15.69
C SER A 542 19.80 19.88 -14.72
N ASN A 543 20.98 19.48 -15.18
CA ASN A 543 21.92 18.66 -14.42
C ASN A 543 23.10 19.49 -13.88
N SER A 544 23.52 19.22 -12.63
CA SER A 544 24.58 19.98 -11.94
C SER A 544 25.88 19.20 -11.78
N ILE A 545 26.17 18.27 -12.70
CA ILE A 545 27.36 17.39 -12.61
C ILE A 545 28.67 18.17 -12.62
N ASP A 546 28.72 19.31 -13.31
CA ASP A 546 29.91 20.14 -13.41
C ASP A 546 30.27 20.77 -12.07
N THR A 547 29.28 21.10 -11.22
CA THR A 547 29.53 21.52 -9.84
C THR A 547 30.27 20.42 -9.07
N LEU A 548 29.84 19.15 -9.17
CA LEU A 548 30.49 18.03 -8.48
C LEU A 548 31.92 17.78 -8.98
N ILE A 549 32.12 17.83 -10.30
CA ILE A 549 33.43 17.62 -10.92
C ILE A 549 34.39 18.76 -10.60
N SER A 550 33.92 20.01 -10.58
CA SER A 550 34.74 21.18 -10.23
C SER A 550 35.29 21.08 -8.80
N VAL A 551 34.45 20.68 -7.83
CA VAL A 551 34.86 20.43 -6.44
C VAL A 551 35.91 19.32 -6.38
N SER A 552 35.66 18.19 -7.05
CA SER A 552 36.62 17.08 -7.09
C SER A 552 37.97 17.49 -7.71
N THR A 553 37.94 18.29 -8.78
CA THR A 553 39.14 18.75 -9.50
C THR A 553 39.96 19.71 -8.65
N HIS A 554 39.31 20.72 -8.05
CA HIS A 554 39.95 21.70 -7.18
C HIS A 554 40.71 21.04 -6.02
N TYR A 555 40.08 20.08 -5.33
CA TYR A 555 40.74 19.37 -4.23
C TYR A 555 41.85 18.42 -4.71
N LYS A 556 41.71 17.80 -5.89
CA LYS A 556 42.80 17.01 -6.49
C LYS A 556 44.01 17.87 -6.84
N GLU A 557 43.79 19.10 -7.33
CA GLU A 557 44.84 20.07 -7.62
C GLU A 557 45.54 20.54 -6.34
N LEU A 558 44.79 20.94 -5.31
CA LEU A 558 45.35 21.29 -3.99
C LEU A 558 46.18 20.14 -3.37
N LEU A 559 45.71 18.90 -3.51
CA LEU A 559 46.45 17.71 -3.06
C LEU A 559 47.74 17.48 -3.87
N ALA A 560 47.75 17.86 -5.14
CA ALA A 560 48.93 17.75 -6.01
C ALA A 560 49.95 18.88 -5.76
N GLU A 561 49.48 20.11 -5.49
CA GLU A 561 50.30 21.28 -5.16
C GLU A 561 50.95 21.17 -3.77
N GLY A 562 50.29 20.50 -2.82
CA GLY A 562 50.83 20.13 -1.50
C GLY A 562 52.01 19.13 -1.51
N GLY A 563 52.52 18.76 -2.70
CA GLY A 563 53.84 18.15 -2.84
C GLY A 563 53.96 16.62 -2.75
N LYS A 564 52.89 15.83 -2.94
CA LYS A 564 52.98 14.35 -2.90
C LYS A 564 52.24 13.65 -4.03
N LYS A 565 52.99 13.19 -5.04
CA LYS A 565 52.50 12.30 -6.11
C LYS A 565 52.47 10.84 -5.63
N LYS A 566 51.34 10.16 -5.94
CA LYS A 566 51.13 8.69 -5.99
C LYS A 566 51.38 7.91 -4.70
N GLY A 567 50.44 8.02 -3.76
CA GLY A 567 50.22 7.05 -2.68
C GLY A 567 48.80 7.17 -2.16
N ASN A 568 48.23 6.11 -1.58
CA ASN A 568 46.92 6.17 -0.91
C ASN A 568 46.98 7.25 0.18
N LEU A 569 46.33 8.40 -0.08
CA LEU A 569 46.23 9.50 0.87
C LEU A 569 45.52 9.01 2.13
N THR A 570 46.06 9.32 3.30
CA THR A 570 45.40 8.93 4.55
C THR A 570 44.20 9.84 4.79
N SER A 571 43.13 9.32 5.41
CA SER A 571 41.90 10.07 5.69
C SER A 571 42.18 11.40 6.40
N MET A 572 43.15 11.44 7.33
CA MET A 572 43.56 12.66 8.03
C MET A 572 44.17 13.72 7.12
N GLN A 573 44.96 13.33 6.12
CA GLN A 573 45.60 14.26 5.18
C GLN A 573 44.57 14.94 4.28
N VAL A 574 43.57 14.19 3.82
CA VAL A 574 42.50 14.75 2.99
C VAL A 574 41.62 15.70 3.80
N THR A 575 41.35 15.41 5.08
CA THR A 575 40.59 16.32 5.96
C THR A 575 41.31 17.67 6.18
N GLU A 576 42.64 17.67 6.31
CA GLU A 576 43.41 18.90 6.48
C GLU A 576 43.40 19.77 5.22
N VAL A 577 43.56 19.15 4.04
CA VAL A 577 43.45 19.85 2.75
C VAL A 577 42.02 20.31 2.46
N ILE A 578 41.00 19.55 2.88
CA ILE A 578 39.59 19.97 2.75
C ILE A 578 39.35 21.31 3.44
N LYS A 579 39.87 21.45 4.66
CA LYS A 579 39.76 22.68 5.46
C LYS A 579 40.47 23.87 4.82
N GLN A 580 41.64 23.65 4.23
CA GLN A 580 42.37 24.70 3.49
C GLN A 580 41.65 25.10 2.20
N GLY A 581 41.02 24.14 1.52
CA GLY A 581 40.26 24.42 0.30
C GLY A 581 38.97 25.21 0.51
N TYR A 582 38.41 25.26 1.72
CA TYR A 582 37.22 26.09 1.99
C TYR A 582 37.44 27.58 1.70
N GLU A 583 38.66 28.07 1.85
CA GLU A 583 39.00 29.48 1.58
C GLU A 583 39.21 29.78 0.09
N THR A 584 39.47 28.76 -0.72
CA THR A 584 39.82 28.89 -2.15
C THR A 584 38.75 28.32 -3.09
N LEU A 585 37.83 27.51 -2.58
CA LEU A 585 36.75 26.89 -3.34
C LEU A 585 35.56 27.84 -3.48
N SER A 586 35.27 28.25 -4.73
CA SER A 586 33.99 28.89 -5.07
C SER A 586 33.04 27.84 -5.64
N ILE A 587 32.07 27.39 -4.84
CA ILE A 587 31.02 26.50 -5.32
C ILE A 587 30.00 27.33 -6.09
N GLN A 588 30.12 27.36 -7.41
CA GLN A 588 29.09 27.89 -8.30
C GLN A 588 27.95 26.85 -8.40
N ALA A 589 27.11 26.82 -7.37
CA ALA A 589 25.92 26.01 -7.36
C ALA A 589 24.92 26.58 -8.38
N LYS A 590 24.32 25.71 -9.18
CA LYS A 590 23.25 26.13 -10.09
C LYS A 590 22.06 26.65 -9.27
N GLU A 591 21.47 27.77 -9.68
CA GLU A 591 20.28 28.30 -9.02
C GLU A 591 19.10 27.32 -9.15
N GLY A 592 18.30 27.19 -8.08
CA GLY A 592 17.09 26.38 -8.06
C GLY A 592 17.30 24.89 -7.77
N LEU A 593 18.44 24.46 -7.21
CA LEU A 593 18.66 23.06 -6.80
C LEU A 593 17.70 22.56 -5.71
N ASP A 594 17.08 23.49 -4.99
CA ASP A 594 16.05 23.24 -3.98
C ASP A 594 14.62 23.44 -4.52
N THR A 595 14.46 23.50 -5.85
CA THR A 595 13.16 23.60 -6.51
C THR A 595 12.79 22.28 -7.18
N TRP A 596 11.50 21.96 -7.19
CA TRP A 596 10.96 20.74 -7.79
C TRP A 596 9.54 20.95 -8.26
N ASP A 597 9.13 20.14 -9.22
CA ASP A 597 7.75 20.08 -9.68
C ASP A 597 6.86 19.41 -8.62
N ARG A 598 5.70 20.02 -8.40
CA ARG A 598 4.66 19.46 -7.54
C ARG A 598 4.18 18.13 -8.11
N TYR A 599 3.81 17.21 -7.23
CA TYR A 599 3.18 15.96 -7.63
C TYR A 599 1.94 16.21 -8.49
N ARG A 600 1.85 15.49 -9.61
CA ARG A 600 0.70 15.51 -10.51
C ARG A 600 0.25 14.08 -10.74
N GLU A 601 -0.90 13.75 -10.20
CA GLU A 601 -1.50 12.41 -10.32
C GLU A 601 -1.69 11.96 -11.79
N ALA A 602 -1.95 12.91 -12.69
CA ALA A 602 -2.13 12.63 -14.12
C ALA A 602 -0.88 12.01 -14.78
N ASP A 603 0.31 12.37 -14.31
CA ASP A 603 1.58 11.87 -14.87
C ASP A 603 1.79 10.39 -14.51
N GLU A 604 1.13 9.92 -13.45
CA GLU A 604 1.20 8.55 -12.92
C GLU A 604 0.01 7.67 -13.34
N ARG A 605 -0.85 8.15 -14.27
CA ARG A 605 -2.11 7.49 -14.68
C ARG A 605 -1.95 5.99 -14.95
N THR A 606 -0.97 5.61 -15.75
CA THR A 606 -0.76 4.21 -16.15
C THR A 606 -0.38 3.34 -14.96
N LEU A 607 0.44 3.86 -14.06
CA LEU A 607 0.91 3.16 -12.87
C LEU A 607 -0.23 3.02 -11.84
N LEU A 608 -0.97 4.09 -11.58
CA LEU A 608 -2.12 4.09 -10.67
C LEU A 608 -3.22 3.13 -11.11
N LYS A 609 -3.48 3.01 -12.42
CA LYS A 609 -4.39 1.97 -12.95
C LYS A 609 -3.93 0.55 -12.65
N LYS A 610 -2.62 0.27 -12.68
CA LYS A 610 -2.07 -1.05 -12.34
C LYS A 610 -2.19 -1.33 -10.85
N MET A 611 -1.90 -0.33 -10.00
CA MET A 611 -2.07 -0.42 -8.55
C MET A 611 -3.54 -0.66 -8.16
N ALA A 612 -4.48 0.07 -8.79
CA ALA A 612 -5.90 -0.14 -8.56
C ALA A 612 -6.33 -1.58 -8.90
N ARG A 613 -5.83 -2.15 -10.00
CA ARG A 613 -6.08 -3.57 -10.35
C ARG A 613 -5.48 -4.55 -9.35
N ALA A 614 -4.29 -4.25 -8.81
CA ALA A 614 -3.68 -5.08 -7.76
C ALA A 614 -4.52 -5.06 -6.47
N ALA A 615 -4.98 -3.88 -6.04
CA ALA A 615 -5.87 -3.75 -4.89
C ALA A 615 -7.22 -4.46 -5.12
N VAL A 616 -7.80 -4.38 -6.32
CA VAL A 616 -9.03 -5.12 -6.69
C VAL A 616 -8.83 -6.63 -6.56
N ALA A 617 -7.69 -7.14 -7.02
CA ALA A 617 -7.38 -8.57 -6.91
C ALA A 617 -7.23 -9.02 -5.45
N ASP A 618 -6.59 -8.21 -4.62
CA ASP A 618 -6.44 -8.50 -3.19
C ASP A 618 -7.75 -8.44 -2.44
N VAL A 619 -8.57 -7.42 -2.69
CA VAL A 619 -9.92 -7.33 -2.12
C VAL A 619 -10.75 -8.54 -2.53
N ARG A 620 -10.64 -9.01 -3.77
CA ARG A 620 -11.30 -10.24 -4.20
C ARG A 620 -10.87 -11.44 -3.35
N GLY A 621 -9.58 -11.58 -3.08
CA GLY A 621 -9.06 -12.58 -2.14
C GLY A 621 -9.66 -12.45 -0.73
N LEU A 622 -9.75 -11.23 -0.20
CA LEU A 622 -10.29 -10.98 1.14
C LEU A 622 -11.75 -11.41 1.27
N VAL A 623 -12.57 -11.16 0.25
CA VAL A 623 -14.01 -11.50 0.28
C VAL A 623 -14.26 -12.98 -0.10
N GLU A 624 -13.27 -13.66 -0.66
CA GLU A 624 -13.33 -15.10 -0.95
C GLU A 624 -12.99 -16.00 0.26
N ARG A 625 -12.32 -15.45 1.28
CA ARG A 625 -12.07 -16.12 2.57
C ARG A 625 -13.34 -16.22 3.41
#